data_AF-A0A0D2S2P3-F1
#
_entry.id   AF-A0A0D2S2P3-F1
#
_cell.length_a   1.000
_cell.length_b   1.000
_cell.length_c   1.000
_cell.angle_alpha   90.00
_cell.angle_beta   90.00
_cell.angle_gamma   90.00
#
_symmetry.space_group_name_H-M   'P 1'
#
loop_
_entity.id
_entity.type
_entity.pdbx_description
1 polymer ?
#
loop_
_entity_poly.entity_id
_entity_poly.type
_entity_poly.pdbx_seq_one_letter_code
_entity_poly.pdbx_strand_id
1 'polypeptide(L)'
;MENELEQGKGKEVILQVDESRRRLNSRLHSAGHLLDVCMRNVGFGHLEPGKGYHFPDGPFVEYKGTVPLNELQNKQREIEIEVNALISKGGKVNATVLPYREAAELCGGSLPDYIHPGSNPRIIKLGDNPGCPCGGTHVSDVSEILSMKVSQIRTKKGMTKVFYTIGT
;
A
#
# COMPACT_ATOMS: atom_id res chain seq x y z
N MET A 1 -31.50 -31.91 6.69
CA MET A 1 -30.95 -32.04 8.05
C MET A 1 -29.70 -31.19 8.09
N GLU A 2 -29.83 -29.93 8.51
CA GLU A 2 -28.69 -29.07 8.81
C GLU A 2 -28.16 -29.51 10.17
N ASN A 3 -26.91 -30.00 10.21
CA ASN A 3 -26.20 -30.17 11.46
C ASN A 3 -25.90 -28.76 11.98
N GLU A 4 -26.65 -28.31 12.98
CA GLU A 4 -26.23 -27.18 13.81
C GLU A 4 -24.88 -27.56 14.42
N LEU A 5 -23.82 -26.89 13.97
CA LEU A 5 -22.52 -26.96 14.63
C LEU A 5 -22.72 -26.47 16.06
N GLU A 6 -22.71 -27.39 17.03
CA GLU A 6 -22.70 -27.04 18.45
C GLU A 6 -21.50 -26.11 18.72
N GLN A 7 -21.78 -24.81 18.85
CA GLN A 7 -20.77 -23.83 19.22
C GLN A 7 -20.50 -23.96 20.73
N GLY A 8 -19.25 -24.22 21.10
CA GLY A 8 -18.86 -24.39 22.50
C GLY A 8 -17.35 -24.41 22.71
N LYS A 9 -16.91 -24.07 23.93
CA LYS A 9 -15.50 -24.11 24.31
C LYS A 9 -14.94 -25.52 24.10
N GLY A 10 -13.83 -25.64 23.37
CA GLY A 10 -13.16 -26.91 23.11
C GLY A 10 -13.71 -27.70 21.93
N LYS A 11 -14.69 -27.17 21.19
CA LYS A 11 -15.16 -27.77 19.93
C LYS A 11 -14.26 -27.36 18.76
N GLU A 12 -14.04 -28.29 17.85
CA GLU A 12 -13.34 -28.02 16.59
C GLU A 12 -14.21 -27.21 15.64
N VAL A 13 -13.59 -26.32 14.88
CA VAL A 13 -14.26 -25.46 13.91
C VAL A 13 -13.48 -25.43 12.60
N ILE A 14 -14.20 -25.20 11.51
CA ILE A 14 -13.59 -24.96 10.20
C ILE A 14 -13.51 -23.46 9.99
N LEU A 15 -12.29 -22.96 9.76
CA LEU A 15 -12.04 -21.55 9.44
C LEU A 15 -11.79 -21.42 7.95
N GLN A 16 -12.56 -20.57 7.29
CA GLN A 16 -12.38 -20.25 5.88
C GLN A 16 -12.29 -18.74 5.68
N VAL A 17 -11.35 -18.32 4.84
CA VAL A 17 -11.22 -16.93 4.39
C VAL A 17 -11.90 -16.81 3.03
N ASP A 18 -12.69 -15.75 2.84
CA ASP A 18 -13.15 -15.34 1.51
C ASP A 18 -11.93 -14.92 0.67
N GLU A 19 -11.55 -15.79 -0.26
CA GLU A 19 -10.37 -15.64 -1.11
C GLU A 19 -10.48 -14.41 -2.02
N SER A 20 -11.62 -14.21 -2.65
CA SER A 20 -11.86 -13.07 -3.56
C SER A 20 -11.70 -11.75 -2.83
N ARG A 21 -12.30 -11.64 -1.63
CA ARG A 21 -12.16 -10.45 -0.79
C ARG A 21 -10.72 -10.28 -0.30
N ARG A 22 -10.04 -11.36 0.10
CA ARG A 22 -8.62 -11.31 0.51
C ARG A 22 -7.72 -10.82 -0.62
N ARG A 23 -7.91 -11.34 -1.83
CA ARG A 23 -7.13 -10.97 -3.01
C ARG A 23 -7.35 -9.50 -3.38
N LEU A 24 -8.60 -9.05 -3.43
CA LEU A 24 -8.94 -7.65 -3.70
C LEU A 24 -8.27 -6.69 -2.72
N ASN A 25 -8.39 -6.95 -1.41
CA ASN A 25 -7.79 -6.10 -0.39
C ASN A 25 -6.26 -6.11 -0.45
N SER A 26 -5.64 -7.25 -0.77
CA SER A 26 -4.18 -7.33 -0.94
C SER A 26 -3.69 -6.51 -2.14
N ARG A 27 -4.41 -6.56 -3.26
CA ARG A 27 -4.13 -5.75 -4.45
C ARG A 27 -4.28 -4.26 -4.16
N LEU A 28 -5.37 -3.87 -3.50
CA LEU A 28 -5.61 -2.47 -3.11
C LEU A 28 -4.52 -1.94 -2.18
N HIS A 29 -4.07 -2.73 -1.21
CA HIS A 29 -3.03 -2.32 -0.28
C HIS A 29 -1.68 -2.19 -0.97
N SER A 30 -1.27 -3.17 -1.78
CA SER A 30 -0.05 -3.09 -2.57
C SER A 30 -0.04 -1.92 -3.55
N ALA A 31 -1.19 -1.63 -4.17
CA ALA A 31 -1.37 -0.45 -5.01
C ALA A 31 -1.12 0.86 -4.24
N GLY A 32 -1.57 0.95 -2.99
CA GLY A 32 -1.27 2.08 -2.11
C GLY A 32 0.23 2.29 -1.85
N HIS A 33 0.98 1.22 -1.56
CA HIS A 33 2.43 1.33 -1.39
C HIS A 33 3.16 1.67 -2.69
N LEU A 34 2.70 1.12 -3.82
CA LEU A 34 3.29 1.44 -5.10
C LEU A 34 3.08 2.93 -5.45
N LEU A 35 1.95 3.50 -5.05
CA LEU A 35 1.68 4.93 -5.20
C LEU A 35 2.71 5.79 -4.44
N ASP A 36 3.13 5.40 -3.24
CA ASP A 36 4.18 6.12 -2.48
C ASP A 36 5.54 6.13 -3.20
N VAL A 37 5.86 5.05 -3.93
CA VAL A 37 7.03 5.02 -4.80
C VAL A 37 6.87 6.02 -5.94
N CYS A 38 5.71 6.00 -6.61
CA CYS A 38 5.44 6.88 -7.74
C CYS A 38 5.49 8.35 -7.36
N MET A 39 4.93 8.71 -6.19
CA MET A 39 4.97 10.08 -5.67
C MET A 39 6.40 10.60 -5.55
N ARG A 40 7.35 9.78 -5.08
CA ARG A 40 8.77 10.16 -5.06
C ARG A 40 9.33 10.34 -6.46
N ASN A 41 9.05 9.40 -7.37
CA ASN A 41 9.58 9.41 -8.74
C ASN A 41 9.09 10.61 -9.56
N VAL A 42 7.86 11.08 -9.34
CA VAL A 42 7.32 12.27 -10.03
C VAL A 42 7.70 13.60 -9.36
N GLY A 43 8.63 13.61 -8.42
CA GLY A 43 9.12 14.84 -7.78
C GLY A 43 8.30 15.32 -6.57
N PHE A 44 7.37 14.51 -6.08
CA PHE A 44 6.61 14.77 -4.84
C PHE A 44 7.18 14.06 -3.61
N GLY A 45 8.46 13.68 -3.63
CA GLY A 45 9.13 13.06 -2.48
C GLY A 45 9.23 13.94 -1.23
N HIS A 46 8.97 15.24 -1.34
CA HIS A 46 8.87 16.16 -0.20
C HIS A 46 7.52 16.07 0.54
N LEU A 47 6.51 15.44 -0.05
CA LEU A 47 5.22 15.22 0.60
C LEU A 47 5.32 13.99 1.51
N GLU A 48 5.17 14.19 2.82
CA GLU A 48 5.28 13.09 3.78
C GLU A 48 4.04 12.19 3.71
N PRO A 49 4.17 10.87 3.48
CA PRO A 49 3.03 9.97 3.52
C PRO A 49 2.44 9.92 4.94
N GLY A 50 1.11 9.95 5.00
CA GLY A 50 0.32 9.90 6.22
C GLY A 50 -0.63 8.71 6.19
N LYS A 51 -1.93 8.98 6.10
CA LYS A 51 -2.97 7.96 6.20
C LYS A 51 -3.21 7.27 4.85
N GLY A 52 -3.16 5.94 4.84
CA GLY A 52 -3.71 5.11 3.77
C GLY A 52 -5.14 4.64 4.05
N TYR A 53 -5.96 4.58 3.02
CA TYR A 53 -7.25 3.89 3.02
C TYR A 53 -7.28 2.95 1.81
N HIS A 54 -7.17 1.64 2.04
CA HIS A 54 -6.98 0.65 0.97
C HIS A 54 -8.17 -0.29 0.84
N PHE A 55 -9.38 0.27 0.92
CA PHE A 55 -10.63 -0.47 0.82
C PHE A 55 -11.38 -0.13 -0.49
N PRO A 56 -12.29 -1.00 -0.95
CA PRO A 56 -12.91 -0.85 -2.27
C PRO A 56 -13.75 0.43 -2.46
N ASP A 57 -14.21 1.04 -1.37
CA ASP A 57 -15.10 2.20 -1.32
C ASP A 57 -14.37 3.55 -1.45
N GLY A 58 -13.39 3.60 -2.35
CA GLY A 58 -12.64 4.82 -2.67
C GLY A 58 -11.28 4.86 -1.98
N PRO A 59 -10.34 4.01 -2.40
CA PRO A 59 -9.03 3.94 -1.79
C PRO A 59 -8.21 5.21 -2.08
N PHE A 60 -7.39 5.63 -1.12
CA PHE A 60 -6.53 6.79 -1.24
C PHE A 60 -5.28 6.67 -0.37
N VAL A 61 -4.29 7.49 -0.70
CA VAL A 61 -3.19 7.84 0.21
C VAL A 61 -3.22 9.33 0.47
N GLU A 62 -3.07 9.71 1.73
CA GLU A 62 -2.98 11.09 2.19
C GLU A 62 -1.52 11.43 2.50
N TYR A 63 -1.09 12.60 2.04
CA TYR A 63 0.25 13.15 2.23
C TYR A 63 0.17 14.52 2.89
N LYS A 64 1.13 14.83 3.76
CA LYS A 64 1.31 16.19 4.30
C LYS A 64 2.02 17.05 3.26
N GLY A 65 1.49 18.24 3.05
CA GLY A 65 1.92 19.20 2.04
C GLY A 65 0.85 19.42 0.96
N THR A 66 1.12 20.40 0.10
CA THR A 66 0.17 20.88 -0.91
C THR A 66 0.74 20.77 -2.30
N VAL A 67 -0.03 20.16 -3.21
CA VAL A 67 0.24 20.25 -4.64
C VAL A 67 -0.42 21.51 -5.23
N PRO A 68 0.31 22.36 -5.98
CA PRO A 68 -0.26 23.51 -6.68
C PRO A 68 -1.39 23.11 -7.64
N LEU A 69 -2.48 23.89 -7.67
CA LEU A 69 -3.67 23.54 -8.47
C LEU A 69 -3.39 23.42 -9.97
N ASN A 70 -2.47 24.24 -10.49
CA ASN A 70 -2.03 24.21 -11.88
C ASN A 70 -1.23 22.96 -12.25
N GLU A 71 -0.65 22.26 -11.26
CA GLU A 71 0.13 21.04 -11.47
C GLU A 71 -0.71 19.77 -11.36
N LEU A 72 -1.88 19.83 -10.71
CA LEU A 72 -2.69 18.65 -10.36
C LEU A 72 -2.97 17.76 -11.57
N GLN A 73 -3.39 18.33 -12.69
CA GLN A 73 -3.80 17.53 -13.85
C GLN A 73 -2.62 16.84 -14.53
N ASN A 74 -1.48 17.53 -14.65
CA ASN A 74 -0.27 16.95 -15.23
C ASN A 74 0.29 15.87 -14.30
N LYS A 75 0.34 16.15 -13.00
CA LYS A 75 0.85 15.21 -12.00
C LYS A 75 -0.03 13.98 -11.83
N GLN A 76 -1.34 14.14 -11.91
CA GLN A 76 -2.26 13.00 -11.95
C GLN A 76 -1.93 12.05 -13.12
N ARG A 77 -1.66 12.58 -14.32
CA ARG A 77 -1.26 11.78 -15.48
C ARG A 77 0.13 11.16 -15.31
N GLU A 78 1.11 11.93 -14.82
CA GLU A 78 2.47 11.43 -14.57
C GLU A 78 2.47 10.26 -13.56
N ILE A 79 1.73 10.39 -12.45
CA ILE A 79 1.59 9.33 -11.46
C ILE A 79 0.93 8.09 -12.06
N GLU A 80 -0.13 8.27 -12.87
CA GLU A 80 -0.82 7.16 -13.52
C GLU A 80 0.07 6.43 -14.54
N ILE A 81 0.86 7.16 -15.33
CA ILE A 81 1.82 6.58 -16.27
C ILE A 81 2.89 5.79 -15.50
N GLU A 82 3.48 6.41 -14.47
CA GLU A 82 4.54 5.80 -13.68
C GLU A 82 4.06 4.53 -12.96
N VAL A 83 2.91 4.58 -12.30
CA VAL A 83 2.40 3.42 -11.56
C VAL A 83 2.10 2.25 -12.48
N ASN A 84 1.53 2.49 -13.67
CA ASN A 84 1.26 1.41 -14.62
C ASN A 84 2.54 0.91 -15.29
N ALA A 85 3.56 1.74 -15.47
CA ALA A 85 4.88 1.30 -15.91
C ALA A 85 5.52 0.35 -14.89
N LEU A 86 5.45 0.66 -13.59
CA LEU A 86 5.92 -0.21 -12.52
C LEU A 86 5.10 -1.51 -12.41
N ILE A 87 3.77 -1.44 -12.57
CA ILE A 87 2.91 -2.63 -12.61
C ILE A 87 3.28 -3.52 -13.79
N SER A 88 3.45 -2.95 -14.98
CA SER A 88 3.82 -3.68 -16.18
C SER A 88 5.23 -4.29 -16.09
N LYS A 89 6.17 -3.62 -15.43
CA LYS A 89 7.50 -4.17 -15.13
C LYS A 89 7.41 -5.37 -14.16
N GLY A 90 6.40 -5.38 -13.30
CA GLY A 90 6.25 -6.35 -12.23
C GLY A 90 7.33 -6.19 -11.16
N GLY A 91 7.49 -7.23 -10.35
CA GLY A 91 8.53 -7.27 -9.32
C GLY A 91 8.05 -8.01 -8.09
N LYS A 92 8.90 -8.89 -7.58
CA LYS A 92 8.56 -9.71 -6.42
C LYS A 92 8.29 -8.83 -5.21
N VAL A 93 7.20 -9.12 -4.51
CA VAL A 93 6.87 -8.52 -3.23
C VAL A 93 7.36 -9.45 -2.13
N ASN A 94 8.25 -8.94 -1.28
CA ASN A 94 8.81 -9.69 -0.17
C ASN A 94 8.31 -9.13 1.15
N ALA A 95 7.99 -10.03 2.08
CA ALA A 95 7.59 -9.71 3.44
C ALA A 95 8.56 -10.38 4.42
N THR A 96 9.32 -9.59 5.17
CA THR A 96 10.36 -10.10 6.07
C THR A 96 10.28 -9.44 7.44
N VAL A 97 10.40 -10.22 8.50
CA VAL A 97 10.55 -9.70 9.87
C VAL A 97 12.05 -9.61 10.17
N LEU A 98 12.51 -8.42 10.55
CA LEU A 98 13.94 -8.13 10.68
C LEU A 98 14.21 -7.35 11.96
N PRO A 99 15.42 -7.42 12.53
CA PRO A 99 15.86 -6.51 13.58
C PRO A 99 15.74 -5.05 13.15
N TYR A 100 15.45 -4.15 14.10
CA TYR A 100 15.22 -2.73 13.83
C TYR A 100 16.29 -2.08 12.93
N ARG A 101 17.57 -2.36 13.16
CA ARG A 101 18.67 -1.79 12.37
C ARG A 101 18.63 -2.21 10.90
N GLU A 102 18.50 -3.51 10.64
CA GLU A 102 18.40 -4.04 9.27
C GLU A 102 17.13 -3.56 8.57
N ALA A 103 16.03 -3.49 9.32
CA ALA A 103 14.78 -2.94 8.83
C ALA A 103 14.92 -1.46 8.42
N ALA A 104 15.61 -0.64 9.23
CA ALA A 104 15.91 0.75 8.90
C ALA A 104 16.75 0.87 7.64
N GLU A 105 17.80 0.06 7.51
CA GLU A 105 18.65 0.01 6.30
C GLU A 105 17.82 -0.31 5.04
N LEU A 106 16.90 -1.28 5.11
CA LEU A 106 15.99 -1.60 4.00
C LEU A 106 14.97 -0.50 3.69
N CYS A 107 14.60 0.33 4.66
CA CYS A 107 13.63 1.41 4.49
C CYS A 107 14.26 2.76 4.09
N GLY A 108 15.56 2.79 3.78
CA GLY A 108 16.25 4.00 3.38
C GLY A 108 16.98 4.73 4.51
N GLY A 109 17.27 4.04 5.61
CA GLY A 109 18.14 4.50 6.70
C GLY A 109 17.42 4.82 8.02
N SER A 110 16.10 4.92 8.02
CA SER A 110 15.31 5.17 9.23
C SER A 110 13.95 4.50 9.17
N LEU A 111 13.33 4.36 10.34
CA LEU A 111 11.95 3.88 10.49
C LEU A 111 11.10 4.98 11.15
N PRO A 112 9.78 4.96 10.96
CA PRO A 112 8.88 5.89 11.63
C PRO A 112 8.96 5.78 13.16
N ASP A 113 8.76 6.90 13.85
CA ASP A 113 8.92 7.03 15.31
C ASP A 113 8.04 6.07 16.13
N TYR A 114 6.93 5.60 15.56
CA TYR A 114 6.04 4.64 16.21
C TYR A 114 6.59 3.21 16.21
N ILE A 115 7.67 2.92 15.48
CA ILE A 115 8.36 1.64 15.51
C ILE A 115 9.44 1.69 16.60
N HIS A 116 9.30 0.87 17.63
CA HIS A 116 10.21 0.86 18.76
C HIS A 116 11.61 0.33 18.36
N PRO A 117 12.73 0.97 18.76
CA PRO A 117 14.09 0.52 18.45
C PRO A 117 14.45 -0.91 18.88
N GLY A 118 13.77 -1.43 19.90
CA GLY A 118 13.92 -2.81 20.38
C GLY A 118 13.00 -3.84 19.71
N SER A 119 12.27 -3.47 18.65
CA SER A 119 11.32 -4.36 17.97
C SER A 119 11.91 -5.04 16.74
N ASN A 120 11.21 -6.05 16.24
CA ASN A 120 11.51 -6.71 14.97
C ASN A 120 10.35 -6.43 13.99
N PRO A 121 10.34 -5.29 13.28
CA PRO A 121 9.22 -4.94 12.42
C PRO A 121 9.14 -5.85 11.18
N ARG A 122 7.90 -6.05 10.70
CA ARG A 122 7.63 -6.65 9.40
C ARG A 122 7.76 -5.61 8.30
N ILE A 123 8.70 -5.82 7.40
CA ILE A 123 9.00 -4.94 6.26
C ILE A 123 8.45 -5.56 4.98
N ILE A 124 7.79 -4.73 4.19
CA ILE A 124 7.30 -5.06 2.87
C ILE A 124 8.13 -4.34 1.83
N LYS A 125 8.65 -5.07 0.84
CA LYS A 125 9.45 -4.54 -0.26
C LYS A 125 8.79 -4.89 -1.59
N LEU A 126 8.48 -3.88 -2.41
CA LEU A 126 7.87 -4.04 -3.74
C LEU A 126 8.96 -3.92 -4.81
N GLY A 127 9.39 -5.05 -5.38
CA GLY A 127 10.50 -5.08 -6.34
C GLY A 127 11.80 -4.54 -5.72
N ASP A 128 12.46 -3.64 -6.43
CA ASP A 128 13.75 -3.05 -6.01
C ASP A 128 13.61 -1.78 -5.15
N ASN A 129 12.37 -1.33 -4.91
CA ASN A 129 12.11 -0.10 -4.17
C ASN A 129 12.48 -0.25 -2.68
N PRO A 130 12.75 0.86 -1.96
CA PRO A 130 12.90 0.84 -0.51
C PRO A 130 11.69 0.18 0.16
N GLY A 131 11.95 -0.57 1.23
CA GLY A 131 10.90 -1.22 2.00
C GLY A 131 10.11 -0.24 2.85
N CYS A 132 8.98 -0.71 3.38
CA CYS A 132 8.20 0.01 4.38
C CYS A 132 7.70 -0.94 5.48
N PRO A 133 7.64 -0.50 6.75
CA PRO A 133 6.98 -1.25 7.80
C PRO A 133 5.49 -1.40 7.50
N CYS A 134 5.00 -2.63 7.36
CA CYS A 134 3.59 -2.86 7.13
C CYS A 134 3.14 -4.24 7.64
N GLY A 135 2.03 -4.25 8.39
CA GLY A 135 1.36 -5.48 8.87
C GLY A 135 0.30 -6.03 7.91
N GLY A 136 0.06 -5.38 6.77
CA GLY A 136 -0.98 -5.73 5.82
C GLY A 136 -0.70 -6.98 4.99
N THR A 137 -1.75 -7.45 4.32
CA THR A 137 -1.65 -8.46 3.27
C THR A 137 -1.33 -7.80 1.93
N HIS A 138 -0.45 -8.42 1.14
CA HIS A 138 0.04 -7.90 -0.13
C HIS A 138 0.01 -9.00 -1.19
N VAL A 139 -0.03 -8.60 -2.46
CA VAL A 139 0.20 -9.49 -3.60
C VAL A 139 1.63 -10.07 -3.56
N SER A 140 1.88 -11.15 -4.29
CA SER A 140 3.21 -11.78 -4.36
C SER A 140 4.11 -11.14 -5.42
N ASP A 141 3.52 -10.56 -6.46
CA ASP A 141 4.19 -9.77 -7.48
C ASP A 141 3.41 -8.48 -7.79
N VAL A 142 4.11 -7.38 -8.04
CA VAL A 142 3.52 -6.06 -8.35
C VAL A 142 2.57 -6.13 -9.56
N SER A 143 2.84 -7.01 -10.54
CA SER A 143 1.99 -7.21 -11.72
C SER A 143 0.58 -7.71 -11.39
N GLU A 144 0.36 -8.33 -10.23
CA GLU A 144 -0.97 -8.78 -9.79
C GLU A 144 -1.91 -7.60 -9.46
N ILE A 145 -1.40 -6.37 -9.37
CA ILE A 145 -2.25 -5.17 -9.27
C ILE A 145 -3.03 -4.96 -10.58
N LEU A 146 -2.55 -5.48 -11.72
CA LEU A 146 -3.08 -5.39 -13.09
C LEU A 146 -2.96 -3.98 -13.70
N SER A 147 -3.64 -3.01 -13.09
CA SER A 147 -3.58 -1.62 -13.51
C SER A 147 -4.07 -0.72 -12.38
N MET A 148 -3.70 0.56 -12.44
CA MET A 148 -4.22 1.58 -11.53
C MET A 148 -4.65 2.80 -12.32
N LYS A 149 -5.80 3.37 -11.94
CA LYS A 149 -6.23 4.70 -12.40
C LYS A 149 -6.21 5.66 -11.23
N VAL A 150 -5.54 6.80 -11.38
CA VAL A 150 -5.57 7.88 -10.40
C VAL A 150 -6.85 8.66 -10.64
N SER A 151 -7.85 8.48 -9.78
CA SER A 151 -9.17 9.04 -10.00
C SER A 151 -9.23 10.53 -9.68
N GLN A 152 -8.53 10.96 -8.63
CA GLN A 152 -8.53 12.35 -8.21
C GLN A 152 -7.36 12.70 -7.29
N ILE A 153 -6.85 13.93 -7.41
CA ILE A 153 -5.97 14.54 -6.41
C ILE A 153 -6.73 15.70 -5.75
N ARG A 154 -6.80 15.72 -4.41
CA ARG A 154 -7.46 16.78 -3.64
C ARG A 154 -6.50 17.36 -2.61
N THR A 155 -6.32 18.68 -2.64
CA THR A 155 -5.54 19.41 -1.63
C THR A 155 -6.47 20.20 -0.71
N LYS A 156 -6.36 20.01 0.60
CA LYS A 156 -7.16 20.76 1.60
C LYS A 156 -6.37 20.90 2.90
N LYS A 157 -6.28 22.13 3.44
CA LYS A 157 -5.66 22.44 4.74
C LYS A 157 -4.25 21.84 4.91
N GLY A 158 -3.38 22.00 3.92
CA GLY A 158 -2.01 21.48 4.00
C GLY A 158 -1.87 19.96 3.80
N MET A 159 -2.94 19.28 3.39
CA MET A 159 -2.94 17.84 3.12
C MET A 159 -3.34 17.58 1.67
N THR A 160 -2.66 16.65 1.01
CA THR A 160 -2.96 16.20 -0.35
C THR A 160 -3.41 14.74 -0.32
N LYS A 161 -4.58 14.44 -0.88
CA LYS A 161 -5.07 13.07 -1.06
C LYS A 161 -5.01 12.66 -2.51
N VAL A 162 -4.47 11.48 -2.77
CA VAL A 162 -4.46 10.86 -4.09
C VAL A 162 -5.37 9.63 -4.03
N PHE A 163 -6.51 9.73 -4.70
CA PHE A 163 -7.49 8.67 -4.83
C PHE A 163 -7.18 7.81 -6.04
N TYR A 164 -7.41 6.51 -5.93
CA TYR A 164 -7.15 5.58 -7.01
C TYR A 164 -8.24 4.51 -7.13
N THR A 165 -8.15 3.76 -8.22
CA THR A 165 -8.90 2.51 -8.44
C THR A 165 -7.94 1.52 -9.10
N ILE A 166 -8.19 0.22 -8.97
CA ILE A 166 -7.39 -0.82 -9.62
C ILE A 166 -8.22 -1.56 -10.66
N GLY A 167 -7.58 -2.12 -11.69
CA GLY A 167 -8.25 -2.94 -12.69
C GLY A 167 -8.95 -4.14 -12.06
N THR A 168 -10.14 -4.50 -12.53
CA THR A 168 -10.84 -5.71 -12.08
C THR A 168 -10.42 -6.91 -12.91
#